data_AF-A0AAV5JNM5-F1
#
_entry.id   AF-A0AAV5JNM5-F1
#
_cell.length_a   1.000
_cell.length_b   1.000
_cell.length_c   1.000
_cell.angle_alpha   90.00
_cell.angle_beta   90.00
_cell.angle_gamma   90.00
#
_symmetry.space_group_name_H-M   'P 1'
#
loop_
_entity.id
_entity.type
_entity.pdbx_description
1 polymer ?
#
loop_
_entity_poly.entity_id
_entity_poly.type
_entity_poly.pdbx_seq_one_letter_code
_entity_poly.pdbx_strand_id
1 'polypeptide(L)'
;MDNGKEDNTEQRAWKISMKMAAEEDHTDESTYADMWNTFRKFGRVYTIYSPNRRSRNGSKFGFVRYLDVKDRRELERKLDQIWIEGKKLWDFIPIFQSESEEDESWSSSNYKEDNDSEKEAEMEQENERAVETEKEHDDVVYNNREVDGKQLTHDQWRRNEINNIQVNGKQLQEVAKLKEEVAKYFQELCTEDKWQRPKLDGINFKQLSHTDNELLMAKFSKEEVKNTVWDCEPTKSPRPDGFNFKFIKTMWEDIKHDIIGFAQEFHEHGKLVRGSNASFIVLIPKVGNPQRIEEYRPILLIGVMYKILAKLLANHLRKVLDKIIGEQQMAFIKGRQLLDGMVIANEVIDEAKRKKMKSFLLKVDCEKAYDKVCLDLIDYMLLRIRFTITWRNWVKECLQSSTISILINESPTRQFPVSKGTRQGDLLSSFLFLIVAEGLNGLMSSAVDKKLYKGVRIGNGDVMVSHL
;
A
#
# COMPACT_ATOMS: atom_id res chain seq x y z
N MET A 1 -11.53 -0.19 58.55
CA MET A 1 -12.20 -1.03 57.54
C MET A 1 -11.73 -0.51 56.21
N ASP A 2 -10.58 -1.02 55.79
CA ASP A 2 -10.01 -0.85 54.46
C ASP A 2 -10.86 -1.65 53.48
N ASN A 3 -11.47 -0.99 52.50
CA ASN A 3 -12.01 -1.67 51.34
C ASN A 3 -10.99 -1.53 50.21
N GLY A 4 -10.28 -2.61 49.96
CA GLY A 4 -9.31 -2.76 48.89
C GLY A 4 -9.96 -2.47 47.54
N LYS A 5 -9.33 -1.58 46.78
CA LYS A 5 -9.52 -1.52 45.33
C LYS A 5 -8.70 -2.67 44.76
N GLU A 6 -9.39 -3.72 44.32
CA GLU A 6 -8.82 -4.70 43.39
C GLU A 6 -8.46 -3.95 42.10
N ASP A 7 -7.16 -3.89 41.83
CA ASP A 7 -6.59 -3.37 40.59
C ASP A 7 -6.92 -4.39 39.50
N ASN A 8 -7.87 -4.04 38.63
CA ASN A 8 -8.33 -4.88 37.55
C ASN A 8 -7.23 -4.91 36.47
N THR A 9 -6.27 -5.83 36.61
CA THR A 9 -5.27 -6.15 35.58
C THR A 9 -5.98 -6.71 34.35
N GLU A 10 -6.44 -5.82 33.46
CA GLU A 10 -6.78 -6.16 32.08
C GLU A 10 -5.57 -6.85 31.43
N GLN A 11 -5.76 -8.11 31.04
CA GLN A 11 -4.85 -8.81 30.13
C GLN A 11 -4.81 -8.02 28.82
N ARG A 12 -3.61 -7.78 28.31
CA ARG A 12 -3.37 -7.01 27.08
C ARG A 12 -2.21 -7.68 26.37
N ALA A 13 -2.34 -8.05 25.11
CA ALA A 13 -1.19 -8.48 24.31
C ALA A 13 -0.28 -7.29 23.95
N TRP A 14 1.05 -7.46 24.01
CA TRP A 14 2.03 -6.39 23.73
C TRP A 14 3.04 -6.82 22.65
N LYS A 15 3.32 -5.96 21.67
CA LYS A 15 4.39 -6.17 20.67
C LYS A 15 5.46 -5.10 20.82
N ILE A 16 6.69 -5.52 21.18
CA ILE A 16 7.83 -4.62 21.34
C ILE A 16 8.83 -4.88 20.22
N SER A 17 9.05 -3.88 19.39
CA SER A 17 10.03 -3.94 18.30
C SER A 17 11.40 -3.47 18.80
N MET A 18 12.47 -4.13 18.38
CA MET A 18 13.83 -3.95 18.92
C MET A 18 14.89 -3.88 17.81
N LYS A 19 15.94 -3.10 18.04
CA LYS A 19 17.10 -3.05 17.15
C LYS A 19 18.36 -3.45 17.91
N MET A 20 19.13 -4.35 17.31
CA MET A 20 20.40 -4.84 17.86
C MET A 20 21.57 -4.29 17.04
N ALA A 21 22.51 -3.62 17.71
CA ALA A 21 23.81 -3.33 17.13
C ALA A 21 24.63 -4.63 17.08
N ALA A 22 25.13 -5.01 15.91
CA ALA A 22 25.95 -6.20 15.74
C ALA A 22 27.33 -5.83 15.18
N GLU A 23 28.29 -5.62 16.08
CA GLU A 23 29.70 -5.81 15.73
C GLU A 23 30.00 -7.32 15.89
N GLU A 24 30.45 -7.90 14.77
CA GLU A 24 30.88 -9.31 14.55
C GLU A 24 29.81 -10.41 14.43
N ASP A 25 30.10 -11.32 13.49
CA ASP A 25 29.32 -12.48 13.06
C ASP A 25 29.40 -13.59 14.10
N HIS A 26 28.27 -13.90 14.73
CA HIS A 26 27.73 -15.23 15.05
C HIS A 26 26.43 -14.98 15.85
N THR A 27 25.30 -15.54 15.42
CA THR A 27 24.11 -15.65 16.27
C THR A 27 23.95 -17.13 16.52
N ASP A 28 24.51 -17.60 17.63
CA ASP A 28 24.37 -18.98 18.10
C ASP A 28 23.02 -19.16 18.81
N GLU A 29 22.59 -20.42 18.97
CA GLU A 29 21.42 -20.78 19.79
C GLU A 29 21.50 -20.20 21.23
N SER A 30 22.70 -19.90 21.73
CA SER A 30 22.90 -19.23 23.03
C SER A 30 22.26 -17.84 23.08
N THR A 31 22.35 -17.06 22.00
CA THR A 31 21.83 -15.68 21.97
C THR A 31 20.31 -15.67 22.07
N TYR A 32 19.64 -16.63 21.43
CA TYR A 32 18.20 -16.79 21.50
C TYR A 32 17.74 -17.24 22.90
N ALA A 33 18.47 -18.17 23.53
CA ALA A 33 18.20 -18.61 24.89
C ALA A 33 18.38 -17.45 25.91
N ASP A 34 19.41 -16.64 25.74
CA ASP A 34 19.68 -15.48 26.59
C ASP A 34 18.64 -14.37 26.41
N MET A 35 18.21 -14.10 25.17
CA MET A 35 17.07 -13.22 24.90
C MET A 35 15.81 -13.73 25.62
N TRP A 36 15.49 -15.00 25.48
CA TRP A 36 14.30 -15.61 26.08
C TRP A 36 14.32 -15.53 27.61
N ASN A 37 15.46 -15.84 28.25
CA ASN A 37 15.65 -15.74 29.69
C ASN A 37 15.60 -14.30 30.21
N THR A 38 16.11 -13.35 29.43
CA THR A 38 16.11 -11.93 29.78
C THR A 38 14.70 -11.36 29.74
N PHE A 39 13.97 -11.64 28.67
CA PHE A 39 12.67 -11.05 28.41
C PHE A 39 11.54 -11.66 29.24
N ARG A 40 11.64 -12.93 29.62
CA ARG A 40 10.68 -13.58 30.54
C ARG A 40 10.60 -12.93 31.93
N LYS A 41 11.62 -12.17 32.35
CA LYS A 41 11.59 -11.44 33.63
C LYS A 41 10.53 -10.34 33.67
N PHE A 42 10.13 -9.84 32.51
CA PHE A 42 9.21 -8.70 32.39
C PHE A 42 7.76 -9.11 32.07
N GLY A 43 7.54 -10.35 31.65
CA GLY A 43 6.23 -10.85 31.27
C GLY A 43 6.26 -12.21 30.59
N ARG A 44 5.08 -12.73 30.25
CA ARG A 44 4.96 -13.97 29.47
C ARG A 44 5.31 -13.68 28.00
N VAL A 45 6.48 -14.14 27.55
CA VAL A 45 6.95 -14.00 26.16
C VAL A 45 6.23 -15.00 25.26
N TYR A 46 5.60 -14.51 24.19
CA TYR A 46 4.90 -15.30 23.16
C TYR A 46 5.83 -15.67 22.00
N THR A 47 6.62 -14.73 21.50
CA THR A 47 7.56 -14.97 20.40
C THR A 47 8.72 -14.01 20.46
N ILE A 48 9.92 -14.50 20.15
CA ILE A 48 11.10 -13.68 19.87
C ILE A 48 11.51 -13.97 18.44
N TYR A 49 11.62 -12.91 17.63
CA TYR A 49 12.09 -13.01 16.25
C TYR A 49 13.34 -12.17 16.08
N SER A 50 14.43 -12.79 15.62
CA SER A 50 15.68 -12.11 15.28
C SER A 50 16.24 -12.70 13.97
N PRO A 51 16.08 -12.01 12.84
CA PRO A 51 16.52 -12.50 11.54
C PRO A 51 18.05 -12.54 11.47
N ASN A 52 18.58 -13.55 10.77
CA ASN A 52 20.01 -13.65 10.46
C ASN A 52 20.49 -12.60 9.45
N ARG A 53 19.58 -11.85 8.81
CA ARG A 53 19.88 -10.81 7.81
C ARG A 53 20.19 -9.46 8.47
N ARG A 54 21.26 -8.81 8.01
CA ARG A 54 21.66 -7.45 8.40
C ARG A 54 21.02 -6.41 7.49
N SER A 55 20.70 -5.24 8.03
CA SER A 55 20.36 -4.05 7.25
C SER A 55 21.61 -3.46 6.57
N ARG A 56 21.39 -2.54 5.61
CA ARG A 56 22.43 -1.87 4.82
C ARG A 56 23.45 -1.08 5.68
N ASN A 57 23.09 -0.78 6.92
CA ASN A 57 23.91 -0.11 7.94
C ASN A 57 24.50 -1.09 8.99
N GLY A 58 24.42 -2.41 8.78
CA GLY A 58 25.00 -3.42 9.66
C GLY A 58 24.15 -3.81 10.88
N SER A 59 23.00 -3.17 11.12
CA SER A 59 22.12 -3.49 12.26
C SER A 59 21.26 -4.75 12.01
N LYS A 60 20.96 -5.52 13.07
CA LYS A 60 19.93 -6.58 13.06
C LYS A 60 18.64 -6.04 13.69
N PHE A 61 17.49 -6.38 13.12
CA PHE A 61 16.17 -5.92 13.61
C PHE A 61 15.36 -7.10 14.11
N GLY A 62 15.01 -7.13 15.39
CA GLY A 62 14.20 -8.19 15.99
C GLY A 62 12.95 -7.65 16.68
N PHE A 63 12.06 -8.52 17.13
CA PHE A 63 10.95 -8.12 17.97
C PHE A 63 10.61 -9.19 19.01
N VAL A 64 10.03 -8.76 20.12
CA VAL A 64 9.54 -9.61 21.21
C VAL A 64 8.05 -9.32 21.41
N ARG A 65 7.23 -10.37 21.38
CA ARG A 65 5.81 -10.30 21.71
C ARG A 65 5.58 -10.84 23.12
N TYR A 66 4.75 -10.16 23.89
CA TYR A 66 4.32 -10.55 25.23
C TYR A 66 2.81 -10.75 25.26
N LEU A 67 2.35 -11.71 26.06
CA LEU A 67 0.94 -11.89 26.37
C LEU A 67 0.54 -11.16 27.66
N ASP A 68 1.45 -11.06 28.65
CA ASP A 68 1.17 -10.43 29.95
C ASP A 68 2.44 -9.73 30.47
N VAL A 69 2.52 -8.41 30.39
CA VAL A 69 3.61 -7.62 30.99
C VAL A 69 3.19 -7.17 32.39
N LYS A 70 3.97 -7.52 33.42
CA LYS A 70 3.62 -7.26 34.82
C LYS A 70 3.65 -5.77 35.21
N ASP A 71 4.61 -5.02 34.67
CA ASP A 71 4.73 -3.56 34.86
C ASP A 71 5.29 -2.92 33.59
N ARG A 72 4.42 -2.19 32.89
CA ARG A 72 4.73 -1.49 31.64
C ARG A 72 5.79 -0.40 31.82
N ARG A 73 5.69 0.41 32.88
CA ARG A 73 6.59 1.55 33.09
C ARG A 73 7.97 1.07 33.51
N GLU A 74 8.02 0.00 34.29
CA GLU A 74 9.28 -0.66 34.63
C GLU A 74 9.95 -1.27 33.39
N LEU A 75 9.17 -1.91 32.50
CA LEU A 75 9.68 -2.44 31.24
C LEU A 75 10.24 -1.32 30.35
N GLU A 76 9.47 -0.28 30.06
CA GLU A 76 9.91 0.89 29.27
C GLU A 76 11.21 1.51 29.82
N ARG A 77 11.34 1.62 31.15
CA ARG A 77 12.53 2.20 31.79
C ARG A 77 13.74 1.28 31.78
N LYS A 78 13.54 -0.04 31.78
CA LYS A 78 14.62 -1.04 31.83
C LYS A 78 15.07 -1.51 30.46
N LEU A 79 14.26 -1.34 29.41
CA LEU A 79 14.60 -1.75 28.03
C LEU A 79 15.94 -1.15 27.59
N ASP A 80 16.16 0.15 27.81
CA ASP A 80 17.41 0.86 27.47
C ASP A 80 18.65 0.41 28.29
N GLN A 81 18.46 -0.47 29.27
CA GLN A 81 19.50 -0.98 30.17
C GLN A 81 19.78 -2.47 29.95
N ILE A 82 19.14 -3.11 28.97
CA ILE A 82 19.33 -4.53 28.69
C ILE A 82 20.58 -4.76 27.83
N TRP A 83 21.41 -5.67 28.30
CA TRP A 83 22.60 -6.18 27.60
C TRP A 83 22.40 -7.67 27.33
N ILE A 84 22.72 -8.11 26.12
CA ILE A 84 22.66 -9.51 25.70
C ILE A 84 24.02 -9.85 25.11
N GLU A 85 24.71 -10.86 25.67
CA GLU A 85 26.07 -11.24 25.28
C GLU A 85 27.06 -10.04 25.24
N GLY A 86 26.96 -9.12 26.20
CA GLY A 86 27.83 -7.93 26.26
C GLY A 86 27.48 -6.83 25.26
N LYS A 87 26.39 -6.97 24.49
CA LYS A 87 25.91 -5.99 23.50
C LYS A 87 24.67 -5.28 24.01
N LYS A 88 24.67 -3.94 23.93
CA LYS A 88 23.54 -3.11 24.35
C LYS A 88 22.47 -3.06 23.27
N LEU A 89 21.21 -3.20 23.67
CA LEU A 89 20.06 -3.02 22.79
C LEU A 89 19.71 -1.53 22.67
N TRP A 90 19.28 -1.08 21.49
CA TRP A 90 18.91 0.32 21.21
C TRP A 90 17.59 0.42 20.41
N ASP A 91 17.04 1.64 20.34
CA ASP A 91 15.86 2.00 19.52
C ASP A 91 14.62 1.11 19.77
N PHE A 92 14.16 1.02 21.04
CA PHE A 92 12.92 0.32 21.38
C PHE A 92 11.70 1.17 21.00
N ILE A 93 10.85 0.62 20.14
CA ILE A 93 9.54 1.21 19.84
C ILE A 93 8.47 0.24 20.34
N PRO A 94 7.87 0.50 21.51
CA PRO A 94 6.77 -0.31 21.99
C PRO A 94 5.49 0.06 21.23
N ILE A 95 4.87 -0.93 20.59
CA ILE A 95 3.60 -0.75 19.87
C ILE A 95 2.49 -1.33 20.75
N PHE A 96 1.54 -0.46 21.11
CA PHE A 96 0.43 -0.78 22.01
C PHE A 96 -0.85 -0.98 21.20
N GLN A 97 -1.43 -2.17 21.24
CA GLN A 97 -2.77 -2.45 20.70
C GLN A 97 -3.72 -2.63 21.89
N SER A 98 -4.91 -2.03 21.86
CA SER A 98 -5.98 -2.26 22.85
C SER A 98 -7.02 -3.21 22.26
N GLU A 99 -7.33 -4.28 22.99
CA GLU A 99 -8.32 -5.29 22.60
C GLU A 99 -9.75 -4.74 22.74
N SER A 100 -10.57 -4.91 21.70
CA SER A 100 -12.02 -5.01 21.83
C SER A 100 -12.52 -6.13 20.92
N GLU A 101 -12.97 -7.21 21.56
CA GLU A 101 -13.85 -8.28 21.05
C GLU A 101 -13.38 -9.03 19.80
N GLU A 102 -12.15 -9.55 19.78
CA GLU A 102 -11.71 -10.58 18.81
C GLU A 102 -11.11 -11.86 19.45
N ASP A 103 -10.83 -11.93 20.76
CA ASP A 103 -9.95 -12.99 21.28
C ASP A 103 -10.50 -13.88 22.44
N GLU A 104 -11.82 -14.03 22.59
CA GLU A 104 -12.34 -15.17 23.39
C GLU A 104 -12.14 -16.54 22.68
N SER A 105 -11.68 -16.55 21.43
CA SER A 105 -11.34 -17.77 20.68
C SER A 105 -9.97 -18.37 21.06
N TRP A 106 -9.05 -17.59 21.63
CA TRP A 106 -7.66 -18.04 21.85
C TRP A 106 -7.44 -18.81 23.15
N SER A 107 -8.37 -18.73 24.10
CA SER A 107 -8.25 -19.40 25.42
C SER A 107 -8.94 -20.76 25.47
N SER A 108 -9.62 -21.21 24.41
CA SER A 108 -10.33 -22.50 24.39
C SER A 108 -10.40 -23.12 23.00
N SER A 109 -9.30 -23.69 22.54
CA SER A 109 -9.32 -24.61 21.39
C SER A 109 -8.30 -25.75 21.56
N ASN A 110 -8.62 -26.63 22.52
CA ASN A 110 -8.57 -28.05 22.21
C ASN A 110 -9.61 -28.32 21.12
N TYR A 111 -9.18 -28.86 19.98
CA TYR A 111 -9.97 -29.49 18.92
C TYR A 111 -11.42 -29.00 18.75
N LYS A 112 -11.69 -28.19 17.70
CA LYS A 112 -12.89 -28.35 16.86
C LYS A 112 -12.80 -27.53 15.56
N GLU A 113 -13.35 -28.14 14.53
CA GLU A 113 -13.37 -27.77 13.11
C GLU A 113 -14.08 -26.44 12.81
N ASP A 114 -13.59 -25.82 11.74
CA ASP A 114 -14.26 -25.02 10.70
C ASP A 114 -15.07 -23.77 11.08
N ASN A 115 -14.47 -22.61 10.80
CA ASN A 115 -15.16 -21.49 10.14
C ASN A 115 -14.12 -20.65 9.37
N ASP A 116 -13.72 -21.12 8.19
CA ASP A 116 -12.70 -20.48 7.34
C ASP A 116 -13.11 -19.07 6.84
N SER A 117 -14.41 -18.75 6.84
CA SER A 117 -14.94 -17.49 6.30
C SER A 117 -14.68 -16.26 7.16
N GLU A 118 -14.63 -16.38 8.49
CA GLU A 118 -14.35 -15.27 9.40
C GLU A 118 -12.84 -14.96 9.44
N LYS A 119 -11.99 -16.00 9.45
CA LYS A 119 -10.53 -15.86 9.37
C LYS A 119 -10.09 -15.26 8.03
N GLU A 120 -10.77 -15.59 6.94
CA GLU A 120 -10.52 -14.96 5.64
C GLU A 120 -10.87 -13.47 5.63
N ALA A 121 -11.94 -13.05 6.31
CA ALA A 121 -12.37 -11.65 6.37
C ALA A 121 -11.45 -10.77 7.23
N GLU A 122 -10.96 -11.28 8.37
CA GLU A 122 -9.99 -10.59 9.23
C GLU A 122 -8.64 -10.41 8.54
N MET A 123 -8.15 -11.45 7.86
CA MET A 123 -6.87 -11.43 7.14
C MET A 123 -6.95 -10.59 5.85
N GLU A 124 -8.14 -10.50 5.24
CA GLU A 124 -8.47 -9.58 4.15
C GLU A 124 -8.39 -8.12 4.60
N GLN A 125 -8.90 -7.79 5.79
CA GLN A 125 -8.70 -6.46 6.38
C GLN A 125 -7.24 -6.20 6.73
N GLU A 126 -6.48 -7.21 7.17
CA GLU A 126 -5.07 -7.03 7.58
C GLU A 126 -4.15 -6.77 6.38
N ASN A 127 -4.37 -7.41 5.23
CA ASN A 127 -3.63 -7.12 3.99
C ASN A 127 -3.98 -5.74 3.41
N GLU A 128 -5.25 -5.32 3.49
CA GLU A 128 -5.69 -3.98 3.11
C GLU A 128 -5.09 -2.92 4.02
N ARG A 129 -5.14 -3.15 5.34
CA ARG A 129 -4.47 -2.32 6.33
C ARG A 129 -2.98 -2.30 6.08
N ALA A 130 -2.28 -3.39 5.81
CA ALA A 130 -0.83 -3.39 5.60
C ALA A 130 -0.40 -2.55 4.38
N VAL A 131 -1.15 -2.62 3.28
CA VAL A 131 -0.92 -1.82 2.07
C VAL A 131 -1.28 -0.35 2.28
N GLU A 132 -2.39 -0.09 3.00
CA GLU A 132 -2.73 1.26 3.42
C GLU A 132 -1.65 1.80 4.37
N THR A 133 -1.18 1.03 5.36
CA THR A 133 -0.16 1.39 6.36
C THR A 133 1.19 1.72 5.71
N GLU A 134 1.64 0.96 4.69
CA GLU A 134 2.88 1.26 3.94
C GLU A 134 2.77 2.56 3.14
N LYS A 135 1.59 2.83 2.56
CA LYS A 135 1.29 4.07 1.80
C LYS A 135 0.94 5.25 2.72
N GLU A 136 0.48 4.96 3.93
CA GLU A 136 0.15 5.87 5.03
C GLU A 136 1.40 6.32 5.75
N HIS A 137 2.42 5.47 5.83
CA HIS A 137 3.73 5.85 6.34
C HIS A 137 4.28 7.09 5.61
N ASP A 138 4.12 7.16 4.29
CA ASP A 138 4.55 8.31 3.47
C ASP A 138 3.69 9.58 3.72
N ASP A 139 2.36 9.46 3.92
CA ASP A 139 1.46 10.56 4.30
C ASP A 139 1.73 11.06 5.76
N VAL A 140 2.02 10.13 6.68
CA VAL A 140 2.36 10.40 8.08
C VAL A 140 3.75 11.03 8.21
N VAL A 141 4.73 10.64 7.38
CA VAL A 141 6.04 11.29 7.26
C VAL A 141 5.88 12.79 6.98
N TYR A 142 4.91 13.19 6.14
CA TYR A 142 4.59 14.60 5.91
C TYR A 142 3.92 15.27 7.12
N ASN A 143 2.93 14.61 7.74
CA ASN A 143 2.14 15.17 8.84
C ASN A 143 2.87 15.26 10.18
N ASN A 144 3.58 14.20 10.55
CA ASN A 144 4.43 14.13 11.74
C ASN A 144 5.81 14.71 11.48
N ARG A 145 6.11 15.01 10.21
CA ARG A 145 7.31 15.73 9.81
C ARG A 145 8.53 14.93 10.29
N GLU A 146 8.52 13.63 9.97
CA GLU A 146 9.55 12.67 10.38
C GLU A 146 10.27 12.11 9.18
N VAL A 147 11.61 12.14 9.17
CA VAL A 147 12.43 11.38 8.21
C VAL A 147 13.14 10.30 9.02
N ASP A 148 12.96 9.02 8.64
CA ASP A 148 13.50 7.86 9.36
C ASP A 148 13.09 7.79 10.86
N GLY A 149 11.83 8.16 11.18
CA GLY A 149 11.27 8.04 12.53
C GLY A 149 11.76 9.08 13.55
N LYS A 150 12.22 10.25 13.09
CA LYS A 150 12.63 11.37 13.94
C LYS A 150 11.87 12.65 13.59
N GLN A 151 11.19 13.25 14.57
CA GLN A 151 10.57 14.59 14.44
C GLN A 151 11.59 15.63 13.99
N LEU A 152 11.27 16.35 12.91
CA LEU A 152 12.11 17.41 12.36
C LEU A 152 12.07 18.65 13.28
N THR A 153 13.22 19.03 13.83
CA THR A 153 13.41 20.26 14.62
C THR A 153 13.27 21.50 13.75
N HIS A 154 12.90 22.67 14.31
CA HIS A 154 12.75 23.97 13.61
C HIS A 154 13.91 24.34 12.65
N ASP A 155 15.13 23.84 12.90
CA ASP A 155 16.30 24.05 12.03
C ASP A 155 16.42 23.06 10.87
N GLN A 156 15.71 21.93 10.91
CA GLN A 156 15.53 21.03 9.77
C GLN A 156 14.44 21.55 8.81
N TRP A 157 13.47 22.33 9.31
CA TRP A 157 12.48 23.04 8.48
C TRP A 157 13.13 24.01 7.50
N ARG A 158 14.02 24.87 8.02
CA ARG A 158 14.81 25.81 7.20
C ARG A 158 15.74 25.10 6.21
N ARG A 159 16.04 23.81 6.41
CA ARG A 159 16.86 22.99 5.49
C ARG A 159 16.05 22.29 4.41
N ASN A 160 14.75 22.03 4.63
CA ASN A 160 13.87 21.38 3.66
C ASN A 160 13.12 22.37 2.75
N GLU A 161 13.20 23.67 3.05
CA GLU A 161 12.71 24.73 2.18
C GLU A 161 13.42 24.64 0.83
N ILE A 162 12.64 24.47 -0.25
CA ILE A 162 13.17 24.32 -1.60
C ILE A 162 13.57 25.72 -2.08
N ASN A 163 14.76 26.15 -1.68
CA ASN A 163 15.31 27.46 -2.01
C ASN A 163 16.04 27.47 -3.36
N ASN A 164 16.69 26.34 -3.70
CA ASN A 164 17.40 26.15 -4.95
C ASN A 164 17.13 24.75 -5.48
N ILE A 165 16.68 24.63 -6.73
CA ILE A 165 16.57 23.36 -7.44
C ILE A 165 17.15 23.52 -8.84
N GLN A 166 17.85 22.49 -9.30
CA GLN A 166 18.27 22.38 -10.68
C GLN A 166 17.17 21.66 -11.48
N VAL A 167 16.53 22.37 -12.40
CA VAL A 167 15.57 21.79 -13.37
C VAL A 167 16.20 21.89 -14.76
N ASN A 168 16.31 20.76 -15.47
CA ASN A 168 16.89 20.71 -16.82
C ASN A 168 18.27 21.37 -16.93
N GLY A 169 19.11 21.23 -15.90
CA GLY A 169 20.47 21.78 -15.86
C GLY A 169 20.59 23.23 -15.40
N LYS A 170 19.49 23.97 -15.19
CA LYS A 170 19.50 25.38 -14.74
C LYS A 170 19.22 25.50 -13.24
N GLN A 171 20.02 26.29 -12.52
CA GLN A 171 19.69 26.64 -11.13
C GLN A 171 18.62 27.73 -11.07
N LEU A 172 17.61 27.52 -10.24
CA LEU A 172 16.52 28.47 -10.01
C LEU A 172 16.54 28.91 -8.56
N GLN A 173 16.67 30.22 -8.33
CA GLN A 173 16.67 30.84 -6.99
C GLN A 173 15.38 31.65 -6.70
N GLU A 174 14.58 31.93 -7.74
CA GLU A 174 13.35 32.70 -7.61
C GLU A 174 12.14 31.77 -7.48
N VAL A 175 11.40 31.89 -6.36
CA VAL A 175 10.28 30.99 -6.02
C VAL A 175 9.21 30.93 -7.11
N ALA A 176 8.91 32.05 -7.77
CA ALA A 176 7.93 32.08 -8.86
C ALA A 176 8.37 31.24 -10.07
N LYS A 177 9.63 31.41 -10.51
CA LYS A 177 10.22 30.63 -11.60
C LYS A 177 10.38 29.16 -11.23
N LEU A 178 10.75 28.87 -9.98
CA LEU A 178 10.82 27.50 -9.45
C LEU A 178 9.47 26.81 -9.57
N LYS A 179 8.39 27.45 -9.10
CA LYS A 179 7.03 26.92 -9.20
C LYS A 179 6.60 26.66 -10.64
N GLU A 180 6.94 27.57 -11.56
CA GLU A 180 6.61 27.40 -12.97
C GLU A 180 7.35 26.22 -13.61
N GLU A 181 8.67 26.12 -13.39
CA GLU A 181 9.50 25.06 -13.95
C GLU A 181 9.18 23.69 -13.34
N VAL A 182 8.92 23.61 -12.03
CA VAL A 182 8.47 22.37 -11.39
C VAL A 182 7.10 21.95 -11.93
N ALA A 183 6.14 22.88 -12.05
CA ALA A 183 4.83 22.57 -12.62
C ALA A 183 4.97 22.08 -14.07
N LYS A 184 5.83 22.71 -14.87
CA LYS A 184 6.11 22.30 -16.25
C LYS A 184 6.73 20.89 -16.31
N TYR A 185 7.73 20.61 -15.48
CA TYR A 185 8.35 19.28 -15.40
C TYR A 185 7.34 18.18 -15.11
N PHE A 186 6.47 18.35 -14.11
CA PHE A 186 5.43 17.35 -13.80
C PHE A 186 4.32 17.31 -14.85
N GLN A 187 3.96 18.45 -15.45
CA GLN A 187 2.99 18.49 -16.54
C GLN A 187 3.49 17.68 -17.76
N GLU A 188 4.76 17.83 -18.14
CA GLU A 188 5.39 17.04 -19.21
C GLU A 188 5.38 15.54 -18.87
N LEU A 189 5.68 15.17 -17.62
CA LEU A 189 5.63 13.78 -17.16
C LEU A 189 4.22 13.15 -17.26
N CYS A 190 3.18 13.95 -16.99
CA CYS A 190 1.77 13.56 -17.02
C CYS A 190 1.10 13.76 -18.39
N THR A 191 1.86 14.12 -19.42
CA THR A 191 1.37 14.28 -20.79
C THR A 191 1.58 13.00 -21.59
N GLU A 192 0.53 12.49 -22.23
CA GLU A 192 0.63 11.30 -23.09
C GLU A 192 1.39 11.60 -24.38
N ASP A 193 2.32 10.71 -24.73
CA ASP A 193 3.06 10.79 -25.98
C ASP A 193 2.19 10.29 -27.14
N LYS A 194 2.26 10.96 -28.29
CA LYS A 194 1.55 10.51 -29.50
C LYS A 194 2.25 9.27 -30.07
N TRP A 195 1.78 8.10 -29.67
CA TRP A 195 2.30 6.81 -30.14
C TRP A 195 1.16 5.83 -30.43
N GLN A 196 1.23 5.13 -31.57
CA GLN A 196 0.27 4.07 -31.89
C GLN A 196 0.65 2.78 -31.16
N ARG A 197 -0.08 2.47 -30.08
CA ARG A 197 0.15 1.25 -29.29
C ARG A 197 -0.38 0.01 -30.02
N PRO A 198 0.36 -1.12 -30.01
CA PRO A 198 -0.14 -2.36 -30.56
C PRO A 198 -1.38 -2.83 -29.81
N LYS A 199 -2.36 -3.36 -30.54
CA LYS A 199 -3.56 -3.98 -29.97
C LYS A 199 -3.28 -5.43 -29.62
N LEU A 200 -4.01 -5.93 -28.62
CA LEU A 200 -3.95 -7.33 -28.17
C LEU A 200 -4.97 -8.19 -28.91
N ASP A 201 -5.17 -7.95 -30.20
CA ASP A 201 -6.18 -8.65 -31.00
C ASP A 201 -5.78 -10.12 -31.15
N GLY A 202 -6.75 -11.03 -31.00
CA GLY A 202 -6.51 -12.48 -30.98
C GLY A 202 -6.06 -13.06 -29.62
N ILE A 203 -5.88 -12.23 -28.59
CA ILE A 203 -5.72 -12.68 -27.21
C ILE A 203 -7.10 -12.87 -26.56
N ASN A 204 -7.33 -14.02 -25.93
CA ASN A 204 -8.57 -14.28 -25.20
C ASN A 204 -8.38 -13.90 -23.74
N PHE A 205 -9.28 -13.05 -23.23
CA PHE A 205 -9.32 -12.68 -21.82
C PHE A 205 -10.56 -13.30 -21.18
N LYS A 206 -10.51 -13.54 -19.87
CA LYS A 206 -11.72 -13.80 -19.10
C LYS A 206 -12.64 -12.58 -19.21
N GLN A 207 -13.95 -12.84 -19.29
CA GLN A 207 -14.95 -11.80 -19.56
C GLN A 207 -16.00 -11.78 -18.47
N LEU A 208 -16.48 -10.60 -18.14
CA LEU A 208 -17.58 -10.42 -17.22
C LEU A 208 -18.90 -10.87 -17.83
N SER A 209 -19.74 -11.47 -17.01
CA SER A 209 -21.13 -11.77 -17.34
C SER A 209 -22.02 -10.52 -17.19
N HIS A 210 -23.30 -10.67 -17.54
CA HIS A 210 -24.28 -9.61 -17.29
C HIS A 210 -24.45 -9.34 -15.79
N THR A 211 -24.59 -10.41 -14.99
CA THR A 211 -24.75 -10.33 -13.54
C THR A 211 -23.55 -9.69 -12.84
N ASP A 212 -22.33 -9.95 -13.33
CA ASP A 212 -21.15 -9.27 -12.78
C ASP A 212 -21.20 -7.76 -13.01
N ASN A 213 -21.67 -7.33 -14.19
CA ASN A 213 -21.84 -5.92 -14.49
C ASN A 213 -22.97 -5.28 -13.68
N GLU A 214 -24.06 -6.00 -13.40
CA GLU A 214 -25.11 -5.54 -12.49
C GLU A 214 -24.57 -5.30 -11.07
N LEU A 215 -23.71 -6.19 -10.57
CA LEU A 215 -23.04 -6.02 -9.27
C LEU A 215 -22.13 -4.79 -9.24
N LEU A 216 -21.38 -4.55 -10.32
CA LEU A 216 -20.52 -3.36 -10.45
C LEU A 216 -21.32 -2.06 -10.45
N MET A 217 -22.48 -2.06 -11.10
CA MET A 217 -23.32 -0.86 -11.29
C MET A 217 -24.38 -0.68 -10.21
N ALA A 218 -24.38 -1.51 -9.15
CA ALA A 218 -25.30 -1.37 -8.03
C ALA A 218 -25.25 0.05 -7.44
N LYS A 219 -26.38 0.54 -6.93
CA LYS A 219 -26.45 1.85 -6.28
C LYS A 219 -25.64 1.83 -4.97
N PHE A 220 -24.92 2.90 -4.70
CA PHE A 220 -24.21 3.07 -3.43
C PHE A 220 -25.24 3.23 -2.29
N SER A 221 -25.20 2.32 -1.32
CA SER A 221 -26.06 2.42 -0.12
C SER A 221 -25.49 3.43 0.87
N LYS A 222 -26.33 3.96 1.77
CA LYS A 222 -25.86 4.91 2.80
C LYS A 222 -24.86 4.25 3.73
N GLU A 223 -25.10 2.98 4.05
CA GLU A 223 -24.25 2.13 4.88
C GLU A 223 -22.90 1.89 4.19
N GLU A 224 -22.89 1.60 2.89
CA GLU A 224 -21.66 1.41 2.13
C GLU A 224 -20.80 2.67 2.07
N VAL A 225 -21.42 3.84 1.85
CA VAL A 225 -20.72 5.14 1.88
C VAL A 225 -20.15 5.39 3.28
N LYS A 226 -20.93 5.15 4.34
CA LYS A 226 -20.47 5.31 5.72
C LYS A 226 -19.30 4.38 6.03
N ASN A 227 -19.40 3.10 5.73
CA ASN A 227 -18.34 2.12 5.98
C ASN A 227 -17.05 2.53 5.25
N THR A 228 -17.16 2.97 3.99
CA THR A 228 -16.03 3.47 3.21
C THR A 228 -15.31 4.64 3.89
N VAL A 229 -16.05 5.56 4.52
CA VAL A 229 -15.46 6.68 5.30
C VAL A 229 -14.78 6.17 6.57
N TRP A 230 -15.38 5.19 7.26
CA TRP A 230 -14.84 4.64 8.50
C TRP A 230 -13.57 3.80 8.28
N ASP A 231 -13.49 3.11 7.15
CA ASP A 231 -12.32 2.33 6.74
C ASP A 231 -11.12 3.22 6.42
N CYS A 232 -11.34 4.49 6.04
CA CYS A 232 -10.26 5.42 5.75
C CYS A 232 -9.59 5.93 7.03
N GLU A 233 -8.25 5.88 7.10
CA GLU A 233 -7.50 6.34 8.26
C GLU A 233 -7.73 7.85 8.59
N PRO A 234 -7.99 8.23 9.86
CA PRO A 234 -8.37 9.60 10.24
C PRO A 234 -7.28 10.67 10.07
N THR A 235 -6.01 10.34 10.31
CA THR A 235 -4.92 11.29 10.62
C THR A 235 -4.12 11.78 9.41
N LYS A 236 -4.73 11.85 8.23
CA LYS A 236 -4.07 12.29 6.99
C LYS A 236 -4.01 13.81 6.83
N SER A 237 -3.05 14.26 6.01
CA SER A 237 -2.72 15.66 5.77
C SER A 237 -3.91 16.42 5.17
N PRO A 238 -4.01 17.74 5.36
CA PRO A 238 -5.00 18.55 4.65
C PRO A 238 -4.84 18.34 3.14
N ARG A 239 -5.91 17.85 2.52
CA ARG A 239 -5.98 17.56 1.08
C ARG A 239 -6.40 18.84 0.33
N PRO A 240 -6.48 18.85 -1.01
CA PRO A 240 -6.87 20.05 -1.76
C PRO A 240 -8.24 20.63 -1.40
N ASP A 241 -9.11 19.82 -0.81
CA ASP A 241 -10.41 20.21 -0.28
C ASP A 241 -10.33 20.82 1.13
N GLY A 242 -9.15 20.84 1.76
CA GLY A 242 -8.92 21.39 3.09
C GLY A 242 -9.32 20.46 4.24
N PHE A 243 -9.82 19.26 3.94
CA PHE A 243 -10.35 18.33 4.94
C PHE A 243 -9.49 17.08 5.09
N ASN A 244 -9.61 16.42 6.24
CA ASN A 244 -9.10 15.07 6.46
C ASN A 244 -10.22 14.16 6.99
N PHE A 245 -9.98 12.86 7.01
CA PHE A 245 -11.00 11.90 7.44
C PHE A 245 -11.35 12.04 8.92
N LYS A 246 -10.45 12.54 9.77
CA LYS A 246 -10.80 12.88 11.16
C LYS A 246 -11.92 13.92 11.21
N PHE A 247 -11.79 15.02 10.46
CA PHE A 247 -12.85 16.03 10.36
C PHE A 247 -14.16 15.41 9.84
N ILE A 248 -14.09 14.63 8.76
CA ILE A 248 -15.28 14.00 8.17
C ILE A 248 -15.99 13.07 9.16
N LYS A 249 -15.23 12.23 9.88
CA LYS A 249 -15.77 11.32 10.89
C LYS A 249 -16.36 12.08 12.09
N THR A 250 -15.72 13.17 12.52
CA THR A 250 -16.20 13.99 13.64
C THR A 250 -17.48 14.75 13.29
N MET A 251 -17.56 15.33 12.09
CA MET A 251 -18.72 16.11 11.63
C MET A 251 -19.75 15.28 10.86
N TRP A 252 -19.66 13.95 10.90
CA TRP A 252 -20.43 13.05 10.04
C TRP A 252 -21.93 13.34 10.09
N GLU A 253 -22.50 13.55 11.28
CA GLU A 253 -23.94 13.78 11.43
C GLU A 253 -24.42 15.03 10.68
N ASP A 254 -23.56 16.04 10.54
CA ASP A 254 -23.87 17.29 9.84
C ASP A 254 -23.66 17.17 8.32
N ILE A 255 -22.63 16.46 7.87
CA ILE A 255 -22.19 16.45 6.45
C ILE A 255 -22.55 15.18 5.67
N LYS A 256 -23.06 14.12 6.34
CA LYS A 256 -23.36 12.82 5.71
C LYS A 256 -24.26 12.93 4.49
N HIS A 257 -25.22 13.85 4.50
CA HIS A 257 -26.17 14.03 3.41
C HIS A 257 -25.49 14.55 2.15
N ASP A 258 -24.52 15.45 2.28
CA ASP A 258 -23.75 15.98 1.15
C ASP A 258 -22.82 14.91 0.56
N ILE A 259 -22.18 14.10 1.41
CA ILE A 259 -21.29 13.02 0.96
C ILE A 259 -22.07 11.92 0.23
N ILE A 260 -23.20 11.51 0.79
CA ILE A 260 -24.09 10.52 0.16
C ILE A 260 -24.67 11.08 -1.14
N GLY A 261 -25.12 12.34 -1.13
CA GLY A 261 -25.64 13.03 -2.31
C GLY A 261 -24.60 13.09 -3.43
N PHE A 262 -23.36 13.44 -3.10
CA PHE A 262 -22.23 13.44 -4.04
C PHE A 262 -22.01 12.06 -4.70
N ALA A 263 -22.01 10.99 -3.90
CA ALA A 263 -21.84 9.63 -4.44
C ALA A 263 -23.01 9.21 -5.34
N GLN A 264 -24.24 9.57 -4.96
CA GLN A 264 -25.45 9.27 -5.73
C GLN A 264 -25.51 10.07 -7.04
N GLU A 265 -25.17 11.35 -7.00
CA GLU A 265 -25.13 12.21 -8.18
C GLU A 265 -24.10 11.68 -9.20
N PHE A 266 -22.93 11.25 -8.73
CA PHE A 266 -21.94 10.60 -9.59
C PHE A 266 -22.46 9.29 -10.18
N HIS A 267 -23.12 8.44 -9.38
CA HIS A 267 -23.70 7.17 -9.87
C HIS A 267 -24.70 7.41 -11.00
N GLU A 268 -25.59 8.39 -10.84
CA GLU A 268 -26.66 8.68 -11.80
C GLU A 268 -26.14 9.32 -13.09
N HIS A 269 -25.18 10.26 -12.98
CA HIS A 269 -24.76 11.08 -14.12
C HIS A 269 -23.39 10.69 -14.69
N GLY A 270 -22.57 9.97 -13.92
CA GLY A 270 -21.20 9.61 -14.27
C GLY A 270 -20.28 10.83 -14.40
N LYS A 271 -20.56 11.90 -13.66
CA LYS A 271 -19.83 13.18 -13.74
C LYS A 271 -19.37 13.67 -12.38
N LEU A 272 -18.14 14.18 -12.33
CA LEU A 272 -17.56 14.77 -11.14
C LEU A 272 -17.73 16.29 -11.16
N VAL A 273 -18.12 16.86 -10.03
CA VAL A 273 -18.16 18.32 -9.86
C VAL A 273 -16.76 18.89 -10.07
N ARG A 274 -16.65 19.98 -10.84
CA ARG A 274 -15.35 20.60 -11.15
C ARG A 274 -14.59 20.93 -9.85
N GLY A 275 -13.34 20.50 -9.77
CA GLY A 275 -12.47 20.71 -8.60
C GLY A 275 -12.56 19.60 -7.55
N SER A 276 -13.61 18.77 -7.54
CA SER A 276 -13.71 17.63 -6.60
C SER A 276 -12.61 16.58 -6.84
N ASN A 277 -12.08 16.55 -8.06
CA ASN A 277 -11.02 15.65 -8.48
C ASN A 277 -9.62 16.31 -8.55
N ALA A 278 -9.38 17.34 -7.73
CA ALA A 278 -8.08 17.96 -7.57
C ALA A 278 -7.17 17.13 -6.64
N SER A 279 -5.87 17.19 -6.88
CA SER A 279 -4.83 16.54 -6.08
C SER A 279 -3.60 17.44 -5.94
N PHE A 280 -2.87 17.28 -4.85
CA PHE A 280 -1.57 17.92 -4.66
C PHE A 280 -0.45 16.90 -4.76
N ILE A 281 0.67 17.26 -5.37
CA ILE A 281 1.93 16.53 -5.21
C ILE A 281 2.80 17.27 -4.22
N VAL A 282 3.21 16.56 -3.16
CA VAL A 282 4.23 17.02 -2.22
C VAL A 282 5.55 16.35 -2.56
N LEU A 283 6.66 17.08 -2.45
CA LEU A 283 8.01 16.57 -2.70
C LEU A 283 8.72 16.27 -1.38
N ILE A 284 8.99 14.99 -1.12
CA ILE A 284 9.77 14.55 0.06
C ILE A 284 11.21 14.23 -0.33
N PRO A 285 12.23 14.84 0.30
CA PRO A 285 13.63 14.54 0.02
C PRO A 285 13.98 13.05 0.18
N LYS A 286 14.65 12.45 -0.81
CA LYS A 286 15.26 11.10 -0.69
C LYS A 286 16.62 11.13 -0.02
N VAL A 287 17.27 12.29 -0.05
CA VAL A 287 18.66 12.52 0.40
C VAL A 287 18.71 13.78 1.26
N GLY A 288 19.76 13.93 2.07
CA GLY A 288 19.82 15.02 3.06
C GLY A 288 19.94 16.44 2.50
N ASN A 289 20.33 16.61 1.24
CA ASN A 289 20.41 17.91 0.58
C ASN A 289 20.11 17.78 -0.92
N PRO A 290 18.84 17.57 -1.29
CA PRO A 290 18.46 17.36 -2.68
C PRO A 290 18.69 18.64 -3.50
N GLN A 291 19.33 18.51 -4.66
CA GLN A 291 19.60 19.58 -5.61
C GLN A 291 18.77 19.44 -6.88
N ARG A 292 18.20 18.25 -7.14
CA ARG A 292 17.41 17.97 -8.34
C ARG A 292 16.03 17.42 -7.99
N ILE A 293 15.05 17.63 -8.87
CA ILE A 293 13.66 17.14 -8.65
C ILE A 293 13.63 15.61 -8.50
N GLU A 294 14.48 14.87 -9.20
CA GLU A 294 14.50 13.40 -9.17
C GLU A 294 14.97 12.83 -7.82
N GLU A 295 15.65 13.65 -7.02
CA GLU A 295 16.08 13.35 -5.66
C GLU A 295 14.96 13.53 -4.63
N TYR A 296 13.76 13.93 -5.08
CA TYR A 296 12.54 13.92 -4.29
C TYR A 296 11.64 12.73 -4.63
N ARG A 297 10.87 12.25 -3.64
CA ARG A 297 9.72 11.37 -3.82
C ARG A 297 8.47 12.24 -3.95
N PRO A 298 7.74 12.16 -5.08
CA PRO A 298 6.44 12.77 -5.17
C PRO A 298 5.43 11.93 -4.37
N ILE A 299 4.67 12.57 -3.48
CA ILE A 299 3.52 11.98 -2.79
C ILE A 299 2.26 12.67 -3.26
N LEU A 300 1.27 11.88 -3.65
CA LEU A 300 0.00 12.39 -4.17
C LEU A 300 -1.07 12.48 -3.07
N LEU A 301 -1.45 13.70 -2.72
CA LEU A 301 -2.56 14.01 -1.82
C LEU A 301 -3.86 14.20 -2.62
N ILE A 302 -4.69 13.17 -2.63
CA ILE A 302 -5.98 13.14 -3.33
C ILE A 302 -7.08 13.79 -2.46
N GLY A 303 -8.03 14.56 -3.01
CA GLY A 303 -9.18 15.06 -2.24
C GLY A 303 -9.96 13.94 -1.50
N VAL A 304 -10.49 14.23 -0.31
CA VAL A 304 -11.28 13.28 0.50
C VAL A 304 -12.53 12.83 -0.26
N MET A 305 -13.25 13.76 -0.89
CA MET A 305 -14.48 13.44 -1.64
C MET A 305 -14.21 12.44 -2.77
N TYR A 306 -13.20 12.71 -3.61
CA TYR A 306 -12.82 11.75 -4.65
C TYR A 306 -12.27 10.45 -4.06
N LYS A 307 -11.53 10.50 -2.95
CA LYS A 307 -10.99 9.28 -2.32
C LYS A 307 -12.10 8.35 -1.82
N ILE A 308 -13.19 8.89 -1.27
CA ILE A 308 -14.40 8.13 -0.93
C ILE A 308 -14.97 7.46 -2.17
N LEU A 309 -15.19 8.23 -3.25
CA LEU A 309 -15.72 7.68 -4.50
C LEU A 309 -14.81 6.60 -5.12
N ALA A 310 -13.51 6.84 -5.16
CA ALA A 310 -12.54 5.88 -5.70
C ALA A 310 -12.54 4.58 -4.88
N LYS A 311 -12.67 4.66 -3.55
CA LYS A 311 -12.78 3.47 -2.68
C LYS A 311 -14.12 2.75 -2.89
N LEU A 312 -15.24 3.45 -3.07
CA LEU A 312 -16.54 2.85 -3.44
C LEU A 312 -16.44 2.05 -4.75
N LEU A 313 -15.90 2.67 -5.80
CA LEU A 313 -15.68 1.99 -7.08
C LEU A 313 -14.71 0.82 -6.94
N ALA A 314 -13.63 0.97 -6.17
CA ALA A 314 -12.70 -0.12 -5.91
C ALA A 314 -13.39 -1.29 -5.18
N ASN A 315 -14.23 -1.02 -4.20
CA ASN A 315 -14.98 -2.03 -3.46
C ASN A 315 -15.96 -2.80 -4.36
N HIS A 316 -16.58 -2.12 -5.34
CA HIS A 316 -17.37 -2.79 -6.38
C HIS A 316 -16.50 -3.63 -7.30
N LEU A 317 -15.38 -3.08 -7.80
CA LEU A 317 -14.46 -3.78 -8.70
C LEU A 317 -13.87 -5.04 -8.07
N ARG A 318 -13.58 -4.99 -6.76
CA ARG A 318 -13.07 -6.12 -5.98
C ARG A 318 -13.96 -7.37 -6.08
N LYS A 319 -15.29 -7.19 -6.16
CA LYS A 319 -16.28 -8.28 -6.22
C LYS A 319 -16.19 -9.14 -7.49
N VAL A 320 -15.45 -8.69 -8.51
CA VAL A 320 -15.32 -9.36 -9.80
C VAL A 320 -13.87 -9.59 -10.24
N LEU A 321 -12.91 -9.11 -9.44
CA LEU A 321 -11.50 -9.06 -9.83
C LEU A 321 -10.88 -10.45 -9.96
N ASP A 322 -11.23 -11.36 -9.04
CA ASP A 322 -10.85 -12.77 -9.02
C ASP A 322 -11.28 -13.53 -10.29
N LYS A 323 -12.44 -13.17 -10.85
CA LYS A 323 -12.99 -13.78 -12.06
C LYS A 323 -12.27 -13.35 -13.33
N ILE A 324 -11.68 -12.16 -13.35
CA ILE A 324 -11.07 -11.58 -14.56
C ILE A 324 -9.55 -11.67 -14.59
N ILE A 325 -8.89 -11.71 -13.43
CA ILE A 325 -7.43 -11.79 -13.35
C ILE A 325 -6.96 -13.25 -13.33
N GLY A 326 -5.98 -13.57 -14.17
CA GLY A 326 -5.37 -14.90 -14.27
C GLY A 326 -4.73 -15.35 -12.98
N GLU A 327 -4.68 -16.66 -12.73
CA GLU A 327 -4.10 -17.26 -11.52
C GLU A 327 -2.60 -17.03 -11.38
N GLN A 328 -1.92 -16.51 -12.40
CA GLN A 328 -0.49 -16.20 -12.35
C GLN A 328 -0.24 -14.95 -11.50
N GLN A 329 -1.19 -14.00 -11.50
CA GLN A 329 -1.05 -12.76 -10.77
C GLN A 329 -1.41 -12.94 -9.29
N MET A 330 -0.43 -12.80 -8.41
CA MET A 330 -0.58 -13.08 -6.97
C MET A 330 -0.96 -11.87 -6.11
N ALA A 331 -0.61 -10.67 -6.54
CA ALA A 331 -0.76 -9.47 -5.72
C ALA A 331 -2.16 -8.84 -5.85
N PHE A 332 -2.66 -8.28 -4.74
CA PHE A 332 -3.87 -7.45 -4.68
C PHE A 332 -5.19 -8.13 -5.06
N ILE A 333 -5.26 -9.46 -5.00
CA ILE A 333 -6.48 -10.23 -5.27
C ILE A 333 -6.83 -11.01 -4.00
N LYS A 334 -8.11 -10.99 -3.65
CA LYS A 334 -8.63 -11.70 -2.47
C LYS A 334 -8.25 -13.19 -2.55
N GLY A 335 -7.75 -13.72 -1.44
CA GLY A 335 -7.39 -15.15 -1.31
C GLY A 335 -6.06 -15.54 -1.96
N ARG A 336 -5.25 -14.59 -2.46
CA ARG A 336 -3.92 -14.87 -3.03
C ARG A 336 -2.83 -14.20 -2.21
N GLN A 337 -1.75 -14.93 -1.89
CA GLN A 337 -0.64 -14.38 -1.12
C GLN A 337 0.57 -14.11 -2.02
N LEU A 338 1.27 -13.01 -1.75
CA LEU A 338 2.52 -12.69 -2.46
C LEU A 338 3.59 -13.78 -2.24
N LEU A 339 3.57 -14.39 -1.04
CA LEU A 339 4.49 -15.47 -0.68
C LEU A 339 4.28 -16.72 -1.54
N ASP A 340 3.06 -16.98 -2.01
CA ASP A 340 2.77 -18.12 -2.90
C ASP A 340 3.58 -18.02 -4.19
N GLY A 341 3.60 -16.83 -4.81
CA GLY A 341 4.41 -16.57 -6.00
C GLY A 341 5.91 -16.76 -5.75
N MET A 342 6.40 -16.39 -4.57
CA MET A 342 7.80 -16.60 -4.19
C MET A 342 8.13 -18.08 -4.01
N VAL A 343 7.24 -18.84 -3.37
CA VAL A 343 7.39 -20.29 -3.17
C VAL A 343 7.38 -21.01 -4.52
N ILE A 344 6.41 -20.70 -5.40
CA ILE A 344 6.34 -21.28 -6.75
C ILE A 344 7.62 -20.97 -7.52
N ALA A 345 8.09 -19.72 -7.54
CA ALA A 345 9.31 -19.35 -8.23
C ALA A 345 10.55 -20.11 -7.69
N ASN A 346 10.66 -20.27 -6.37
CA ASN A 346 11.76 -21.03 -5.76
C ASN A 346 11.73 -22.50 -6.16
N GLU A 347 10.55 -23.14 -6.13
CA GLU A 347 10.39 -24.54 -6.53
C GLU A 347 10.71 -24.76 -8.01
N VAL A 348 10.26 -23.86 -8.91
CA VAL A 348 10.61 -23.87 -10.34
C VAL A 348 12.14 -23.88 -10.52
N ILE A 349 12.84 -23.00 -9.79
CA ILE A 349 14.28 -22.81 -9.91
C ILE A 349 15.03 -24.03 -9.36
N ASP A 350 14.60 -24.55 -8.21
CA ASP A 350 15.24 -25.72 -7.60
C ASP A 350 15.08 -26.96 -8.48
N GLU A 351 13.88 -27.21 -8.99
CA GLU A 351 13.62 -28.34 -9.86
C GLU A 351 14.39 -28.24 -11.19
N ALA A 352 14.44 -27.04 -11.80
CA ALA A 352 15.24 -26.82 -13.00
C ALA A 352 16.73 -27.11 -12.78
N LYS A 353 17.29 -26.73 -11.62
CA LYS A 353 18.67 -27.03 -11.22
C LYS A 353 18.88 -28.53 -11.00
N ARG A 354 18.01 -29.17 -10.21
CA ARG A 354 18.07 -30.59 -9.87
C ARG A 354 18.01 -31.49 -11.12
N LYS A 355 17.12 -31.16 -12.05
CA LYS A 355 16.97 -31.87 -13.34
C LYS A 355 17.98 -31.42 -14.41
N LYS A 356 18.88 -30.48 -14.11
CA LYS A 356 19.86 -29.90 -15.05
C LYS A 356 19.22 -29.42 -16.36
N MET A 357 18.05 -28.79 -16.25
CA MET A 357 17.31 -28.28 -17.39
C MET A 357 18.02 -27.06 -17.98
N LYS A 358 18.09 -26.99 -19.32
CA LYS A 358 18.53 -25.78 -20.02
C LYS A 358 17.40 -24.76 -19.99
N SER A 359 17.42 -23.89 -18.98
CA SER A 359 16.37 -22.90 -18.70
C SER A 359 16.97 -21.51 -18.54
N PHE A 360 16.17 -20.47 -18.76
CA PHE A 360 16.50 -19.09 -18.41
C PHE A 360 15.37 -18.50 -17.55
N LEU A 361 15.74 -17.60 -16.63
CA LEU A 361 14.81 -16.83 -15.81
C LEU A 361 14.89 -15.37 -16.26
N LEU A 362 13.75 -14.79 -16.64
CA LEU A 362 13.66 -13.38 -17.01
C LEU A 362 12.88 -12.63 -15.94
N LYS A 363 13.54 -11.70 -15.25
CA LYS A 363 12.89 -10.76 -14.33
C LYS A 363 12.72 -9.43 -15.05
N VAL A 364 11.46 -9.00 -15.21
CA VAL A 364 11.10 -7.71 -15.80
C VAL A 364 10.60 -6.80 -14.70
N ASP A 365 11.01 -5.53 -14.72
CA ASP A 365 10.52 -4.51 -13.80
C ASP A 365 9.94 -3.34 -14.62
N CYS A 366 8.79 -2.83 -14.17
CA CYS A 366 8.10 -1.73 -14.85
C CYS A 366 8.52 -0.41 -14.22
N GLU A 367 9.38 0.33 -14.91
CA GLU A 367 9.83 1.64 -14.45
C GLU A 367 8.67 2.62 -14.31
N LYS A 368 8.38 3.05 -13.07
CA LYS A 368 7.28 3.99 -12.74
C LYS A 368 5.94 3.55 -13.35
N ALA A 369 5.56 2.30 -13.08
CA ALA A 369 4.44 1.64 -13.72
C ALA A 369 3.14 2.48 -13.67
N TYR A 370 2.77 3.01 -12.50
CA TYR A 370 1.59 3.86 -12.33
C TYR A 370 1.66 5.15 -13.16
N ASP A 371 2.78 5.87 -13.11
CA ASP A 371 2.96 7.15 -13.81
C ASP A 371 2.93 7.01 -15.34
N LYS A 372 3.30 5.84 -15.87
CA LYS A 372 3.44 5.61 -17.32
C LYS A 372 2.25 4.89 -17.97
N VAL A 373 1.26 4.43 -17.20
CA VAL A 373 0.09 3.74 -17.76
C VAL A 373 -0.71 4.68 -18.67
N CYS A 374 -1.02 4.21 -19.88
CA CYS A 374 -1.82 4.95 -20.83
C CYS A 374 -3.32 4.79 -20.51
N LEU A 375 -4.06 5.90 -20.45
CA LEU A 375 -5.48 5.88 -20.12
C LEU A 375 -6.32 5.15 -21.17
N ASP A 376 -5.95 5.28 -22.45
CA ASP A 376 -6.62 4.57 -23.55
C ASP A 376 -6.40 3.06 -23.47
N LEU A 377 -5.25 2.61 -22.94
CA LEU A 377 -5.00 1.19 -22.71
C LEU A 377 -5.90 0.63 -21.60
N ILE A 378 -6.16 1.40 -20.55
CA ILE A 378 -7.11 1.01 -19.49
C ILE A 378 -8.50 0.82 -20.10
N ASP A 379 -9.01 1.82 -20.84
CA ASP A 379 -10.33 1.73 -21.46
C ASP A 379 -10.42 0.58 -22.47
N TYR A 380 -9.35 0.36 -23.25
CA TYR A 380 -9.23 -0.78 -24.15
C TYR A 380 -9.32 -2.12 -23.41
N MET A 381 -8.57 -2.29 -22.31
CA MET A 381 -8.62 -3.53 -21.53
C MET A 381 -9.99 -3.76 -20.87
N LEU A 382 -10.60 -2.71 -20.32
CA LEU A 382 -11.97 -2.78 -19.78
C LEU A 382 -12.99 -3.20 -20.86
N LEU A 383 -12.86 -2.68 -22.09
CA LEU A 383 -13.68 -3.12 -23.22
C LEU A 383 -13.47 -4.61 -23.54
N ARG A 384 -12.22 -5.08 -23.56
CA ARG A 384 -11.86 -6.48 -23.89
C ARG A 384 -12.38 -7.49 -22.86
N ILE A 385 -12.47 -7.08 -21.60
CA ILE A 385 -13.03 -7.87 -20.48
C ILE A 385 -14.55 -7.73 -20.37
N ARG A 386 -15.19 -6.93 -21.24
CA ARG A 386 -16.64 -6.68 -21.30
C ARG A 386 -17.22 -5.96 -20.07
N PHE A 387 -16.50 -4.98 -19.54
CA PHE A 387 -17.11 -3.98 -18.67
C PHE A 387 -18.15 -3.16 -19.47
N THR A 388 -19.27 -2.83 -18.83
CA THR A 388 -20.30 -1.98 -19.44
C THR A 388 -19.76 -0.60 -19.81
N ILE A 389 -20.43 0.03 -20.78
CA ILE A 389 -20.11 1.40 -21.17
C ILE A 389 -20.27 2.38 -20.01
N THR A 390 -21.25 2.16 -19.13
CA THR A 390 -21.48 2.99 -17.93
C THR A 390 -20.28 2.94 -16.99
N TRP A 391 -19.82 1.75 -16.62
CA TRP A 391 -18.64 1.59 -15.76
C TRP A 391 -17.39 2.21 -16.38
N ARG A 392 -17.17 1.96 -17.67
CA ARG A 392 -16.05 2.55 -18.42
C ARG A 392 -16.11 4.08 -18.41
N ASN A 393 -17.29 4.66 -18.56
CA ASN A 393 -17.48 6.11 -18.48
C ASN A 393 -17.18 6.64 -17.07
N TRP A 394 -17.57 5.93 -16.01
CA TRP A 394 -17.20 6.29 -14.63
C TRP A 394 -15.68 6.29 -14.43
N VAL A 395 -14.99 5.21 -14.84
CA VAL A 395 -13.52 5.11 -14.77
C VAL A 395 -12.87 6.23 -15.59
N LYS A 396 -13.35 6.47 -16.80
CA LYS A 396 -12.87 7.53 -17.68
C LYS A 396 -13.03 8.91 -17.04
N GLU A 397 -14.18 9.18 -16.41
CA GLU A 397 -14.41 10.43 -15.68
C GLU A 397 -13.41 10.57 -14.51
N CYS A 398 -13.20 9.52 -13.72
CA CYS A 398 -12.24 9.52 -12.61
C CYS A 398 -10.80 9.83 -13.06
N LEU A 399 -10.38 9.28 -14.20
CA LEU A 399 -9.03 9.46 -14.73
C LEU A 399 -8.85 10.82 -15.46
N GLN A 400 -9.82 11.23 -16.29
CA GLN A 400 -9.68 12.39 -17.18
C GLN A 400 -10.04 13.72 -16.52
N SER A 401 -10.89 13.74 -15.49
CA SER A 401 -11.21 14.97 -14.75
C SER A 401 -10.12 15.33 -13.72
N SER A 402 -9.07 14.50 -13.62
CA SER A 402 -7.97 14.68 -12.68
C SER A 402 -7.16 15.93 -12.97
N THR A 403 -6.93 16.72 -11.92
CA THR A 403 -6.03 17.88 -11.96
C THR A 403 -5.04 17.84 -10.81
N ILE A 404 -3.82 18.32 -11.08
CA ILE A 404 -2.69 18.32 -10.13
C ILE A 404 -2.16 19.74 -9.96
N SER A 405 -1.82 20.09 -8.72
CA SER A 405 -0.87 21.17 -8.40
C SER A 405 0.29 20.61 -7.57
N ILE A 406 1.48 21.20 -7.69
CA ILE A 406 2.63 20.82 -6.88
C ILE A 406 2.71 21.76 -5.68
N LEU A 407 2.89 21.24 -4.47
CA LEU A 407 3.12 22.05 -3.27
C LEU A 407 4.61 22.36 -3.15
N ILE A 408 4.95 23.64 -3.26
CA ILE A 408 6.33 24.15 -3.07
C ILE A 408 6.29 25.14 -1.91
N ASN A 409 6.99 24.78 -0.82
CA ASN A 409 7.01 25.54 0.43
C ASN A 409 5.58 25.91 0.88
N GLU A 410 4.73 24.89 1.01
CA GLU A 410 3.32 24.98 1.43
C GLU A 410 2.40 25.78 0.49
N SER A 411 2.90 26.23 -0.65
CA SER A 411 2.15 27.05 -1.58
C SER A 411 2.00 26.34 -2.93
N PRO A 412 0.77 26.15 -3.42
CA PRO A 412 0.53 25.41 -4.65
C PRO A 412 1.08 26.14 -5.88
N THR A 413 1.48 25.37 -6.89
CA THR A 413 1.71 25.84 -8.25
C THR A 413 0.38 26.01 -9.00
N ARG A 414 0.44 26.51 -10.24
CA ARG A 414 -0.70 26.47 -11.16
C ARG A 414 -1.19 25.03 -11.34
N GLN A 415 -2.50 24.86 -11.35
CA GLN A 415 -3.13 23.58 -11.59
C GLN A 415 -3.03 23.19 -13.08
N PHE A 416 -2.78 21.91 -13.36
CA PHE A 416 -2.74 21.36 -14.71
C PHE A 416 -3.48 20.01 -14.80
N PRO A 417 -4.05 19.65 -15.96
CA PRO A 417 -4.74 18.39 -16.16
C PRO A 417 -3.76 17.22 -16.29
N VAL A 418 -4.20 16.03 -15.89
CA VAL A 418 -3.47 14.76 -16.06
C VAL A 418 -4.01 14.01 -17.27
N SER A 419 -3.13 13.58 -18.17
CA SER A 419 -3.52 12.81 -19.35
C SER A 419 -2.82 11.45 -19.49
N LYS A 420 -1.89 11.15 -18.58
CA LYS A 420 -1.10 9.92 -18.52
C LYS A 420 -0.91 9.50 -17.08
N GLY A 421 -0.87 8.19 -16.86
CA GLY A 421 -0.65 7.56 -15.57
C GLY A 421 -1.92 7.42 -14.74
N THR A 422 -1.90 6.49 -13.80
CA THR A 422 -2.90 6.37 -12.74
C THR A 422 -2.33 6.92 -11.43
N ARG A 423 -3.22 7.23 -10.49
CA ARG A 423 -2.84 7.90 -9.26
C ARG A 423 -2.30 6.88 -8.26
N GLN A 424 -1.02 7.00 -7.93
CA GLN A 424 -0.46 6.26 -6.82
C GLN A 424 -1.04 6.85 -5.51
N GLY A 425 -1.90 6.08 -4.82
CA GLY A 425 -2.50 6.52 -3.54
C GLY A 425 -4.00 6.20 -3.39
N ASP A 426 -4.66 5.69 -4.43
CA ASP A 426 -6.03 5.14 -4.32
C ASP A 426 -6.12 3.68 -4.81
N LEU A 427 -7.10 2.96 -4.24
CA LEU A 427 -7.28 1.53 -4.47
C LEU A 427 -7.77 1.23 -5.90
N LEU A 428 -8.59 2.12 -6.46
CA LEU A 428 -9.11 1.98 -7.83
C LEU A 428 -7.96 1.96 -8.85
N SER A 429 -7.03 2.89 -8.75
CA SER A 429 -5.84 2.97 -9.61
C SER A 429 -4.99 1.69 -9.52
N SER A 430 -4.91 1.08 -8.33
CA SER A 430 -4.21 -0.19 -8.11
C SER A 430 -4.89 -1.34 -8.86
N PHE A 431 -6.22 -1.47 -8.77
CA PHE A 431 -6.96 -2.51 -9.49
C PHE A 431 -7.00 -2.30 -11.01
N LEU A 432 -7.09 -1.06 -11.47
CA LEU A 432 -6.99 -0.76 -12.91
C LEU A 432 -5.62 -1.15 -13.48
N PHE A 433 -4.55 -1.00 -12.69
CA PHE A 433 -3.22 -1.46 -13.08
C PHE A 433 -3.18 -3.00 -13.24
N LEU A 434 -3.81 -3.75 -12.33
CA LEU A 434 -3.91 -5.21 -12.44
C LEU A 434 -4.59 -5.65 -13.74
N ILE A 435 -5.65 -4.95 -14.13
CA ILE A 435 -6.37 -5.20 -15.38
C ILE A 435 -5.49 -4.92 -16.60
N VAL A 436 -4.65 -3.88 -16.55
CA VAL A 436 -3.67 -3.59 -17.62
C VAL A 436 -2.57 -4.66 -17.66
N ALA A 437 -2.06 -5.07 -16.50
CA ALA A 437 -1.04 -6.12 -16.37
C ALA A 437 -1.53 -7.48 -16.91
N GLU A 438 -2.83 -7.76 -16.81
CA GLU A 438 -3.45 -8.95 -17.41
C GLU A 438 -3.25 -9.00 -18.94
N GLY A 439 -3.09 -7.85 -19.60
CA GLY A 439 -2.71 -7.78 -21.00
C GLY A 439 -1.37 -8.47 -21.30
N LEU A 440 -0.39 -8.31 -20.41
CA LEU A 440 0.90 -8.99 -20.50
C LEU A 440 0.75 -10.50 -20.23
N ASN A 441 -0.03 -10.90 -19.22
CA ASN A 441 -0.31 -12.32 -18.94
C ASN A 441 -0.95 -13.02 -20.15
N GLY A 442 -1.90 -12.37 -20.81
CA GLY A 442 -2.52 -12.88 -22.04
C GLY A 442 -1.54 -13.03 -23.19
N LEU A 443 -0.59 -12.08 -23.36
CA LEU A 443 0.47 -12.19 -24.36
C LEU A 443 1.42 -13.36 -24.08
N MET A 444 1.84 -13.51 -22.82
CA MET A 444 2.72 -14.60 -22.40
C MET A 444 2.06 -15.96 -22.62
N SER A 445 0.80 -16.11 -22.22
CA SER A 445 0.00 -17.31 -22.47
C SER A 445 -0.12 -17.63 -23.97
N SER A 446 -0.44 -16.63 -24.80
CA SER A 446 -0.52 -16.82 -26.26
C SER A 446 0.81 -17.20 -26.89
N ALA A 447 1.93 -16.68 -26.37
CA ALA A 447 3.26 -17.05 -26.84
C ALA A 447 3.63 -18.50 -26.49
N VAL A 448 3.18 -19.02 -25.35
CA VAL A 448 3.28 -20.45 -25.00
C VAL A 448 2.42 -21.30 -25.94
N ASP A 449 1.17 -20.90 -26.19
CA ASP A 449 0.25 -21.64 -27.08
C ASP A 449 0.79 -21.72 -28.51
N LYS A 450 1.39 -20.62 -28.99
CA LYS A 450 2.08 -20.54 -30.29
C LYS A 450 3.45 -21.23 -30.30
N LYS A 451 3.85 -21.85 -29.19
CA LYS A 451 5.13 -22.57 -29.02
C LYS A 451 6.36 -21.70 -29.28
N LEU A 452 6.27 -20.39 -29.02
CA LEU A 452 7.42 -19.47 -29.12
C LEU A 452 8.42 -19.72 -27.99
N TYR A 453 7.92 -20.12 -26.82
CA TYR A 453 8.73 -20.67 -25.74
C TYR A 453 7.93 -21.73 -24.98
N LYS A 454 8.62 -22.47 -24.10
CA LYS A 454 8.02 -23.55 -23.30
C LYS A 454 8.24 -23.26 -21.81
N GLY A 455 7.18 -23.41 -21.02
CA GLY A 455 7.27 -23.36 -19.57
C GLY A 455 8.05 -24.53 -18.97
N VAL A 456 8.38 -24.43 -17.69
CA VAL A 456 8.97 -25.49 -16.89
C VAL A 456 7.85 -26.36 -16.31
N ARG A 457 7.98 -27.68 -16.44
CA ARG A 457 7.07 -28.63 -15.76
C ARG A 457 7.62 -28.96 -14.38
N ILE A 458 6.79 -28.82 -13.37
CA ILE A 458 7.12 -29.03 -11.96
C ILE A 458 6.42 -30.30 -11.45
N GLY A 459 7.04 -30.98 -10.49
CA GLY A 459 6.56 -32.22 -9.88
C GLY A 459 6.57 -33.40 -10.85
N ASN A 460 5.51 -34.22 -10.80
CA ASN A 460 5.32 -35.37 -11.70
C ASN A 460 4.98 -34.98 -13.15
N GLY A 461 4.96 -33.68 -13.46
CA GLY A 461 4.72 -33.16 -14.81
C GLY A 461 3.36 -32.51 -15.01
N ASP A 462 2.55 -32.44 -13.95
CA ASP A 462 1.16 -31.98 -14.01
C ASP A 462 1.03 -30.46 -14.07
N VAL A 463 1.99 -29.73 -13.48
CA VAL A 463 1.95 -28.26 -13.42
C VAL A 463 2.98 -27.67 -14.39
N MET A 464 2.52 -26.84 -15.33
CA MET A 464 3.39 -26.11 -16.26
C MET A 464 3.42 -24.63 -15.88
N VAL A 465 4.60 -24.15 -15.45
CA VAL A 465 4.82 -22.74 -15.10
C VAL A 465 5.61 -22.06 -16.21
N SER A 466 5.06 -20.98 -16.77
CA SER A 466 5.69 -20.23 -17.86
C SER A 466 5.92 -18.76 -17.53
N HIS A 467 5.10 -18.19 -16.65
CA HIS A 467 5.18 -16.83 -16.11
C HIS A 467 4.46 -16.80 -14.75
N LEU A 468 4.76 -15.77 -13.97
CA LEU A 468 4.21 -15.44 -12.66
C LEU A 468 3.97 -13.92 -12.60
#